data_AF-A0A193QKA9-F1
#
_entry.id   AF-A0A193QKA9-F1
#
_cell.length_a   1.000
_cell.length_b   1.000
_cell.length_c   1.000
_cell.angle_alpha   90.00
_cell.angle_beta   90.00
_cell.angle_gamma   90.00
#
_symmetry.space_group_name_H-M   'P 1'
#
loop_
_entity.id
_entity.type
_entity.pdbx_description
1 polymer ?
#
loop_
_entity_poly.entity_id
_entity_poly.type
_entity_poly.pdbx_seq_one_letter_code
_entity_poly.pdbx_strand_id
1 'polypeptide(L)' 'MNSKLKLTEVADLAPLHETMITLRRHLHQHPELSNEEQATAALVAEQLHAWGYEVTTGIGDHSVWAR' A
#
# COMPACT_ATOMS: atom_id res chain seq x y z
N MET A 1 -28.51 22.25 -4.83
CA MET A 1 -27.20 22.85 -4.49
C MET A 1 -26.12 21.86 -4.90
N ASN A 2 -25.56 22.02 -6.11
CA ASN A 2 -24.54 21.12 -6.65
C ASN A 2 -23.19 21.43 -6.01
N SER A 3 -22.88 20.75 -4.91
CA SER A 3 -21.51 20.69 -4.40
C SER A 3 -20.67 19.92 -5.42
N LYS A 4 -19.80 20.62 -6.15
CA LYS A 4 -18.79 19.97 -6.98
C LYS A 4 -17.91 19.12 -6.07
N LEU A 5 -18.01 17.80 -6.18
CA LEU A 5 -17.05 16.89 -5.58
C LEU A 5 -15.66 17.26 -6.10
N LYS A 6 -14.78 17.75 -5.22
CA LYS A 6 -13.37 17.93 -5.56
C LYS A 6 -12.74 16.53 -5.58
N LEU A 7 -12.33 16.09 -6.75
CA LEU A 7 -11.54 14.86 -6.90
C LEU A 7 -10.09 15.15 -6.49
N THR A 8 -9.40 14.13 -5.99
CA THR A 8 -7.97 14.20 -5.69
C THR A 8 -7.18 14.51 -6.96
N GLU A 9 -6.36 15.56 -6.91
CA GLU A 9 -5.41 15.88 -7.97
C GLU A 9 -4.02 15.29 -7.64
N VAL A 10 -3.17 15.08 -8.65
CA VAL A 10 -1.81 14.56 -8.42
C VAL A 10 -1.01 15.47 -7.48
N ALA A 11 -1.26 16.78 -7.52
CA ALA A 11 -0.63 17.74 -6.61
C ALA A 11 -0.97 17.48 -5.13
N ASP A 12 -2.16 16.95 -4.83
CA ASP A 12 -2.57 16.61 -3.47
C ASP A 12 -1.75 15.42 -2.91
N LEU A 13 -1.09 14.64 -3.76
CA LEU A 13 -0.21 13.52 -3.39
C LEU A 13 1.25 13.92 -3.18
N ALA A 14 1.62 15.18 -3.45
CA ALA A 14 3.00 15.66 -3.29
C ALA A 14 3.62 15.33 -1.91
N PRO A 15 2.89 15.39 -0.78
CA PRO A 15 3.45 15.01 0.52
C PRO A 15 3.87 13.54 0.63
N LEU A 16 3.34 12.65 -0.21
CA LEU A 16 3.66 11.21 -0.19
C LEU A 16 4.89 10.85 -1.04
N HIS A 17 5.46 11.81 -1.79
CA HIS A 17 6.50 11.53 -2.79
C HIS A 17 7.70 10.78 -2.21
N GLU A 18 8.27 11.26 -1.10
CA GLU A 18 9.43 10.62 -0.46
C GLU A 18 9.11 9.24 0.11
N THR A 19 7.92 9.08 0.69
CA THR A 19 7.44 7.80 1.20
C THR A 19 7.31 6.78 0.07
N MET A 20 6.73 7.17 -1.06
CA MET A 20 6.58 6.31 -2.24
C MET A 20 7.93 5.90 -2.84
N ILE A 21 8.90 6.83 -2.91
CA ILE A 21 10.27 6.53 -3.34
C ILE A 21 10.91 5.50 -2.40
N THR A 22 10.77 5.71 -1.10
CA THR A 22 11.37 4.86 -0.07
C THR A 22 10.78 3.44 -0.13
N LEU A 23 9.45 3.34 -0.22
CA LEU A 23 8.74 2.07 -0.37
C LEU A 23 9.19 1.32 -1.62
N ARG A 24 9.25 2.01 -2.77
CA ARG A 24 9.69 1.40 -4.04
C ARG A 24 11.15 0.94 -3.98
N ARG A 25 12.04 1.70 -3.32
CA ARG A 25 13.45 1.30 -3.14
C ARG A 25 13.56 0.06 -2.27
N HIS A 26 12.82 0.00 -1.16
CA HIS A 26 12.80 -1.16 -0.29
C HIS A 26 12.35 -2.42 -1.04
N LEU A 27 11.19 -2.36 -1.71
CA LEU A 27 10.68 -3.49 -2.51
C LEU A 27 11.66 -3.92 -3.60
N HIS A 28 12.35 -2.96 -4.24
CA HIS A 28 13.33 -3.28 -5.29
C HIS A 28 14.62 -3.89 -4.75
N GLN A 29 14.98 -3.61 -3.50
CA GLN A 29 16.13 -4.21 -2.81
C GLN A 29 15.82 -5.61 -2.27
N HIS A 30 14.54 -5.94 -2.09
CA HIS A 30 14.06 -7.20 -1.54
C HIS A 30 13.11 -7.90 -2.52
N PRO A 31 13.57 -8.31 -3.72
CA PRO A 31 12.73 -9.03 -4.65
C PRO A 31 12.38 -10.42 -4.11
N GLU A 32 11.10 -10.77 -4.14
CA GLU A 32 10.59 -12.10 -3.83
C GLU A 32 10.04 -12.78 -5.09
N LEU A 33 10.01 -14.11 -5.08
CA LEU A 33 9.47 -14.91 -6.19
C LEU A 33 7.96 -15.06 -6.09
N SER A 34 7.36 -15.51 -7.20
CA SER A 34 5.94 -15.83 -7.25
C SER A 34 5.55 -16.89 -6.21
N ASN A 35 4.57 -16.56 -5.37
CA ASN A 35 4.10 -17.35 -4.22
C ASN A 35 5.11 -17.46 -3.07
N GLU A 36 6.11 -16.59 -3.01
CA GLU A 36 7.07 -16.49 -1.90
C GLU A 36 7.12 -15.07 -1.33
N GLU A 37 6.11 -14.25 -1.57
CA GLU A 37 6.06 -12.82 -1.23
C GLU A 37 5.72 -12.55 0.25
N GLN A 38 6.29 -13.33 1.17
CA GLN A 38 5.98 -13.26 2.60
C GLN A 38 6.33 -11.90 3.20
N ALA A 39 7.52 -11.38 2.91
CA ALA A 39 7.98 -10.11 3.45
C ALA A 39 7.22 -8.93 2.83
N THR A 40 6.96 -8.99 1.51
CA THR A 40 6.19 -7.98 0.79
C THR A 40 4.75 -7.92 1.31
N ALA A 41 4.09 -9.06 1.49
CA ALA A 41 2.74 -9.13 2.03
C ALA A 41 2.66 -8.55 3.46
N ALA A 42 3.63 -8.88 4.30
CA ALA A 42 3.71 -8.34 5.66
C ALA A 42 3.87 -6.81 5.66
N LEU A 43 4.76 -6.28 4.81
CA LEU A 43 4.97 -4.84 4.66
C LEU A 43 3.69 -4.10 4.23
N VAL A 44 2.97 -4.64 3.25
CA VAL A 44 1.71 -4.05 2.78
C VAL A 44 0.64 -4.07 3.88
N ALA A 45 0.53 -5.17 4.61
CA ALA A 45 -0.42 -5.29 5.71
C ALA A 45 -0.12 -4.31 6.85
N GLU A 46 1.16 -4.16 7.23
CA GLU A 46 1.59 -3.17 8.22
C GLU A 46 1.24 -1.75 7.79
N GLN A 47 1.50 -1.42 6.53
CA GLN A 47 1.24 -0.07 6.04
C GLN A 47 -0.26 0.25 6.00
N LEU A 48 -1.10 -0.70 5.59
CA LEU A 48 -2.56 -0.57 5.58
C LEU A 48 -3.13 -0.43 7.00
N HIS A 49 -2.61 -1.21 7.95
CA HIS A 49 -2.96 -1.05 9.37
C HIS A 49 -2.59 0.33 9.90
N ALA A 50 -1.39 0.83 9.59
CA ALA A 50 -0.93 2.15 10.01
C ALA A 50 -1.81 3.29 9.43
N TRP A 51 -2.41 3.07 8.25
CA TRP A 51 -3.38 3.99 7.65
C TRP A 51 -4.81 3.85 8.19
N GLY A 52 -5.05 2.91 9.11
CA GLY A 52 -6.33 2.74 9.79
C GLY A 52 -7.32 1.81 9.09
N TYR A 53 -6.86 1.03 8.10
CA TYR A 53 -7.70 0.02 7.45
C TYR A 53 -7.88 -1.23 8.31
N GLU A 54 -9.03 -1.89 8.14
CA GLU A 54 -9.19 -3.26 8.62
C GLU A 54 -8.59 -4.21 7.60
N VAL A 55 -7.52 -4.91 7.99
CA VAL A 55 -6.72 -5.75 7.08
C VAL A 55 -6.93 -7.22 7.40
N THR A 56 -7.19 -8.01 6.36
CA THR A 56 -7.19 -9.47 6.39
C THR A 56 -6.05 -9.99 5.51
N THR A 57 -5.19 -10.85 6.08
CA THR A 57 -4.08 -11.50 5.38
C THR A 57 -4.34 -13.00 5.23
N GLY A 58 -3.53 -13.69 4.43
CA GLY A 58 -3.59 -15.16 4.32
C GLY A 58 -4.69 -15.68 3.40
N ILE A 59 -5.29 -14.83 2.57
CA ILE A 59 -6.30 -15.24 1.58
C ILE A 59 -5.56 -15.84 0.37
N GLY A 60 -5.36 -17.15 0.34
CA GLY A 60 -4.51 -17.78 -0.69
C GLY A 60 -3.04 -17.41 -0.49
N ASP A 61 -2.52 -17.71 0.70
CA ASP A 61 -1.13 -17.54 1.14
C ASP A 61 -0.68 -16.09 1.37
N HIS A 62 -0.25 -15.36 0.34
CA HIS A 62 0.40 -14.05 0.48
C HIS A 62 -0.50 -12.86 0.18
N SER A 63 -1.80 -13.09 -0.11
CA SER A 63 -2.69 -11.97 -0.43
C SER A 63 -3.06 -11.14 0.81
N VAL A 64 -3.25 -9.84 0.58
CA VAL A 64 -3.69 -8.85 1.56
C VAL A 64 -4.97 -8.18 1.06
N TRP A 65 -5.99 -8.11 1.91
CA TRP A 65 -7.24 -7.42 1.65
C TRP A 65 -7.49 -6.36 2.72
N ALA A 66 -7.98 -5.19 2.34
CA ALA A 66 -8.26 -4.08 3.25
C ALA A 66 -9.59 -3.41 2.93
N ARG A 67 -10.30 -2.97 3.99
CA ARG A 67 -11.54 -2.20 3.91
C ARG A 67 -11.54 -1.00 4.86
#